data_AF-A0A9P6AGD6-F1
#
_entry.id   AF-A0A9P6AGD6-F1
#
_cell.length_a   1.000
_cell.length_b   1.000
_cell.length_c   1.000
_cell.angle_alpha   90.00
_cell.angle_beta   90.00
_cell.angle_gamma   90.00
#
_symmetry.space_group_name_H-M   'P 1'
#
loop_
_entity.id
_entity.type
_entity.pdbx_description
1 polymer ?
#
loop_
_entity_poly.entity_id
_entity_poly.type
_entity_poly.pdbx_seq_one_letter_code
_entity_poly.pdbx_strand_id
1 'polypeptide(L)'
;MAFTSGAAPDFNTGVTIALTKKDVADKRPNWSPSTLEEVSPAYVWDTFFNPTSPYIRRIQTERTSAELDLGYYALPSESDIGMFALGNTTDSRASGVSAEEVVVHLEAKMRGTSGVRFKEKGMLARCCETIRDGRLKWR
;
A
#
# COMPACT_ATOMS: atom_id res chain seq x y z
N MET A 1 -21.32 -5.90 -4.67
CA MET A 1 -20.27 -4.94 -5.07
C MET A 1 -20.57 -4.47 -6.48
N ALA A 2 -20.30 -3.22 -6.82
CA ALA A 2 -20.68 -2.60 -8.09
C ALA A 2 -20.15 -3.35 -9.34
N PHE A 3 -18.94 -3.90 -9.25
CA PHE A 3 -18.27 -4.61 -10.35
C PHE A 3 -18.99 -5.88 -10.83
N THR A 4 -19.77 -6.53 -9.96
CA THR A 4 -20.51 -7.76 -10.32
C THR A 4 -22.00 -7.52 -10.56
N SER A 5 -22.50 -6.31 -10.23
CA SER A 5 -23.91 -5.94 -10.38
C SER A 5 -24.21 -5.19 -11.68
N GLY A 6 -23.28 -5.20 -12.64
CA GLY A 6 -23.47 -4.58 -13.96
C GLY A 6 -23.19 -3.08 -14.01
N ALA A 7 -22.46 -2.51 -13.04
CA ALA A 7 -22.07 -1.10 -13.06
C ALA A 7 -21.06 -0.79 -14.19
N ALA A 8 -20.24 -1.78 -14.54
CA ALA A 8 -19.36 -1.74 -15.71
C ALA A 8 -19.27 -3.14 -16.33
N PRO A 9 -19.18 -3.23 -17.67
CA PRO A 9 -19.04 -4.51 -18.36
C PRO A 9 -17.65 -5.12 -18.22
N ASP A 10 -16.66 -4.30 -17.84
CA ASP A 10 -15.22 -4.64 -17.90
C ASP A 10 -14.84 -5.85 -17.06
N PHE A 11 -15.43 -6.02 -15.88
CA PHE A 11 -15.12 -7.19 -15.05
C PHE A 11 -15.41 -8.50 -15.80
N ASN A 12 -16.58 -8.60 -16.44
CA ASN A 12 -16.95 -9.80 -17.20
C ASN A 12 -16.09 -9.94 -18.47
N THR A 13 -15.91 -8.85 -19.22
CA THR A 13 -15.09 -8.83 -20.43
C THR A 13 -13.66 -9.29 -20.16
N GLY A 14 -13.03 -8.73 -19.12
CA GLY A 14 -11.67 -9.03 -18.72
C GLY A 14 -11.49 -10.46 -18.24
N VAL A 15 -12.36 -10.92 -17.33
CA VAL A 15 -12.30 -12.29 -16.81
C VAL A 15 -12.54 -13.32 -17.91
N THR A 16 -13.50 -13.08 -18.80
CA THR A 16 -13.80 -14.00 -19.90
C THR A 16 -12.64 -14.13 -20.88
N ILE A 17 -11.97 -13.03 -21.22
CA ILE A 17 -10.81 -13.05 -22.11
C ILE A 17 -9.61 -13.71 -21.42
N ALA A 18 -9.31 -13.34 -20.18
CA ALA A 18 -8.13 -13.83 -19.47
C ALA A 18 -8.22 -15.31 -19.09
N LEU A 19 -9.40 -15.79 -18.65
CA LEU A 19 -9.55 -17.13 -18.08
C LEU A 19 -10.18 -18.14 -19.04
N THR A 20 -11.14 -17.71 -19.86
CA THR A 20 -11.92 -18.63 -20.70
C THR A 20 -11.41 -18.66 -22.13
N LYS A 21 -11.20 -17.49 -22.75
CA LYS A 21 -10.83 -17.37 -24.18
C LYS A 21 -9.34 -17.06 -24.34
N LYS A 22 -8.50 -17.99 -23.89
CA LYS A 22 -7.03 -17.85 -23.88
C LYS A 22 -6.44 -17.53 -25.26
N ASP A 23 -7.05 -18.04 -26.34
CA ASP A 23 -6.60 -17.81 -27.73
C ASP A 23 -6.75 -16.35 -28.20
N VAL A 24 -7.43 -15.52 -27.42
CA VAL A 24 -7.61 -14.08 -27.68
C VAL A 24 -7.05 -13.23 -26.53
N ALA A 25 -6.35 -13.84 -25.57
CA ALA A 25 -5.76 -13.15 -24.42
C ALA A 25 -4.71 -12.11 -24.82
N ASP A 26 -4.03 -12.32 -25.95
CA ASP A 26 -3.08 -11.36 -26.51
C ASP A 26 -3.76 -10.13 -27.15
N LYS A 27 -5.08 -10.16 -27.35
CA LYS A 27 -5.83 -9.00 -27.86
C LYS A 27 -6.33 -8.15 -26.70
N ARG A 28 -6.14 -6.84 -26.83
CA ARG A 28 -6.68 -5.85 -25.89
C ARG A 28 -8.20 -6.04 -25.76
N PRO A 29 -8.73 -6.27 -24.54
CA PRO A 29 -10.16 -6.33 -24.31
C PRO A 29 -10.85 -5.01 -24.70
N ASN A 30 -12.09 -5.12 -25.17
CA ASN A 30 -12.90 -3.94 -25.50
C ASN A 30 -13.46 -3.31 -24.23
N TRP A 31 -12.61 -2.62 -23.48
CA TRP A 31 -12.97 -1.89 -22.27
C TRP A 31 -13.99 -0.79 -22.55
N SER A 32 -14.88 -0.54 -21.60
CA SER A 32 -15.89 0.51 -21.69
C SER A 32 -15.98 1.29 -20.38
N PRO A 33 -15.61 2.58 -20.39
CA PRO A 33 -15.12 3.37 -21.53
C PRO A 33 -13.73 2.94 -22.05
N SER A 34 -13.44 3.32 -23.30
CA SER A 34 -12.22 2.85 -24.00
C SER A 34 -10.97 3.66 -23.66
N THR A 35 -11.18 4.88 -23.17
CA THR A 35 -10.16 5.89 -22.85
C THR A 35 -10.43 6.53 -21.49
N LEU A 36 -9.41 7.19 -20.91
CA LEU A 36 -9.54 7.83 -19.59
C LEU A 36 -10.28 9.16 -19.68
N GLU A 37 -10.23 9.82 -20.83
CA GLU A 37 -10.88 11.10 -21.11
C GLU A 37 -12.41 10.99 -21.09
N GLU A 38 -12.94 9.79 -21.35
CA GLU A 38 -14.36 9.46 -21.24
C GLU A 38 -14.83 9.26 -19.79
N VAL A 39 -13.92 9.18 -18.81
CA VAL A 39 -14.24 8.92 -17.39
C VAL A 39 -14.19 10.22 -16.60
N SER A 40 -15.35 10.65 -16.07
CA SER A 40 -15.38 11.76 -15.12
C SER A 40 -15.23 11.27 -13.67
N PRO A 41 -14.61 12.06 -12.77
CA PRO A 41 -14.56 11.74 -11.34
C PRO A 41 -15.94 11.57 -10.72
N ALA A 42 -16.92 12.36 -11.16
CA ALA A 42 -18.31 12.28 -10.70
C ALA A 42 -18.95 10.93 -11.07
N TYR A 43 -18.76 10.47 -12.32
CA TYR A 43 -19.25 9.16 -12.75
C TYR A 43 -18.68 8.03 -11.88
N VAL A 44 -17.38 8.05 -11.60
CA VAL A 44 -16.72 7.05 -10.75
C VAL A 44 -17.29 7.07 -9.34
N TRP A 45 -17.43 8.25 -8.76
CA TRP A 45 -18.01 8.40 -7.44
C TRP A 45 -19.45 7.87 -7.38
N ASP A 46 -20.33 8.36 -8.24
CA ASP A 46 -21.76 8.02 -8.21
C ASP A 46 -22.04 6.56 -8.52
N THR A 47 -21.20 5.94 -9.35
CA THR A 47 -21.40 4.56 -9.75
C THR A 47 -20.84 3.58 -8.72
N PHE A 48 -19.63 3.84 -8.20
CA PHE A 48 -18.86 2.84 -7.44
C PHE A 48 -18.70 3.14 -5.94
N PHE A 49 -18.82 4.39 -5.51
CA PHE A 49 -18.52 4.80 -4.13
C PHE A 49 -19.72 5.43 -3.42
N ASN A 50 -20.66 6.01 -4.15
CA ASN A 50 -21.85 6.61 -3.58
C ASN A 50 -22.70 5.52 -2.89
N PRO A 51 -22.91 5.59 -1.56
CA PRO A 51 -23.63 4.56 -0.82
C PRO A 51 -25.08 4.35 -1.27
N THR A 52 -25.66 5.33 -1.98
CA THR A 52 -27.02 5.25 -2.54
C THR A 52 -27.05 4.75 -3.98
N SER A 53 -25.89 4.43 -4.56
CA SER A 53 -25.78 3.86 -5.91
C SER A 53 -26.60 2.57 -6.00
N PRO A 54 -27.40 2.37 -7.07
CA PRO A 54 -28.17 1.13 -7.28
C PRO A 54 -27.27 -0.11 -7.41
N TYR A 55 -25.98 0.09 -7.68
CA TYR A 55 -24.99 -0.97 -7.84
C TYR A 55 -24.30 -1.37 -6.53
N ILE A 56 -24.41 -0.54 -5.48
CA ILE A 56 -23.81 -0.85 -4.18
C ILE A 56 -24.84 -1.53 -3.28
N ARG A 57 -24.61 -2.81 -3.01
CA ARG A 57 -25.31 -3.53 -1.94
C ARG A 57 -24.44 -3.49 -0.68
N ARG A 58 -24.94 -2.81 0.35
CA ARG A 58 -24.27 -2.75 1.65
C ARG A 58 -24.36 -4.11 2.34
N ILE A 59 -23.21 -4.72 2.59
CA ILE A 59 -23.12 -5.88 3.47
C ILE A 59 -23.11 -5.33 4.89
N GLN A 60 -24.11 -5.70 5.69
CA GLN A 60 -24.08 -5.39 7.11
C GLN A 60 -23.00 -6.26 7.76
N THR A 61 -21.98 -5.63 8.32
CA THR A 61 -20.98 -6.31 9.14
C THR A 61 -21.14 -5.77 10.56
N GLU A 62 -21.18 -6.69 11.54
CA GLU A 62 -21.28 -6.35 12.96
C GLU A 62 -19.92 -5.99 13.58
N ARG A 63 -18.85 -6.08 12.79
CA ARG A 63 -17.48 -5.80 13.24
C ARG A 63 -17.00 -4.50 12.61
N THR A 64 -17.13 -3.40 13.35
CA THR A 64 -16.18 -2.30 13.21
C THR A 64 -14.82 -2.86 13.61
N SER A 65 -13.87 -2.90 12.69
CA SER A 65 -12.49 -3.25 13.05
C SER A 65 -12.03 -2.26 14.10
N ALA A 66 -12.04 -2.66 15.37
CA ALA A 66 -10.99 -2.19 16.27
C ALA A 66 -9.70 -2.52 15.52
N GLU A 67 -8.87 -1.50 15.27
CA GLU A 67 -7.61 -1.62 14.56
C GLU A 67 -6.83 -2.78 15.17
N LEU A 68 -6.95 -3.96 14.56
CA LEU A 68 -6.08 -5.07 14.89
C LEU A 68 -4.72 -4.62 14.41
N ASP A 69 -3.84 -4.25 15.34
CA ASP A 69 -2.44 -3.99 15.03
C ASP A 69 -1.76 -5.32 14.66
N LEU A 70 -2.05 -5.77 13.44
CA LEU A 70 -1.41 -6.91 12.80
C LEU A 70 0.00 -6.54 12.31
N GLY A 71 0.39 -5.27 12.42
CA GLY A 71 1.72 -4.77 12.09
C GLY A 71 2.82 -5.39 12.95
N TYR A 72 2.48 -5.90 14.13
CA TYR A 72 3.42 -6.58 15.04
C TYR A 72 4.14 -7.78 14.42
N TYR A 73 3.51 -8.49 13.48
CA TYR A 73 4.12 -9.62 12.78
C TYR A 73 4.70 -9.25 11.40
N ALA A 74 4.45 -8.03 10.93
CA ALA A 74 4.94 -7.56 9.65
C ALA A 74 6.32 -6.89 9.81
N LEU A 75 7.09 -6.86 8.73
CA LEU A 75 8.31 -6.05 8.71
C LEU A 75 7.97 -4.56 8.89
N PRO A 76 8.82 -3.75 9.56
CA PRO A 76 8.56 -2.33 9.79
C PRO A 76 8.17 -1.58 8.51
N SER A 77 7.20 -0.66 8.63
CA SER A 77 6.82 0.22 7.53
C SER A 77 7.83 1.35 7.35
N GLU A 78 7.79 2.04 6.20
CA GLU A 78 8.63 3.23 5.99
C GLU A 78 8.37 4.31 7.04
N SER A 79 7.11 4.45 7.49
CA SER A 79 6.72 5.38 8.55
C SER A 79 7.39 5.04 9.89
N ASP A 80 7.42 3.75 10.26
CA ASP A 80 8.04 3.30 11.51
C ASP A 80 9.55 3.58 11.55
N ILE A 81 10.22 3.36 10.41
CA ILE A 81 11.65 3.63 10.25
C ILE A 81 11.90 5.14 10.29
N GLY A 82 11.04 5.94 9.63
CA GLY A 82 11.13 7.39 9.62
C GLY A 82 10.96 8.02 11.01
N MET A 83 10.02 7.52 11.81
CA MET A 83 9.84 8.00 13.19
C MET A 83 11.08 7.76 14.05
N PHE A 84 11.76 6.63 13.87
CA PHE A 84 13.00 6.33 14.58
C PHE A 84 14.18 7.18 14.07
N ALA A 85 14.32 7.33 12.74
CA ALA A 85 15.38 8.11 12.13
C ALA A 85 15.27 9.62 12.45
N LEU A 86 14.06 10.14 12.62
CA LEU A 86 13.78 11.56 12.89
C LEU A 86 13.91 11.97 14.36
N GLY A 87 14.14 11.05 15.29
CA GLY A 87 14.21 11.43 16.70
C GLY A 87 12.86 11.45 17.44
N ASN A 88 11.79 10.93 16.83
CA ASN A 88 10.42 11.03 17.37
C ASN A 88 10.01 9.85 18.27
N THR A 89 10.93 8.93 18.58
CA THR A 89 10.73 7.85 19.56
C THR A 89 11.52 8.11 20.83
N THR A 90 11.04 7.62 21.97
CA THR A 90 11.71 7.73 23.28
C THR A 90 13.14 7.20 23.29
N ASP A 91 13.48 6.29 22.36
CA ASP A 91 14.78 5.64 22.24
C ASP A 91 15.73 6.33 21.26
N SER A 92 15.26 7.36 20.55
CA SER A 92 16.05 8.07 19.54
C SER A 92 16.73 9.32 20.12
N ARG A 93 18.02 9.51 19.82
CA ARG A 93 18.78 10.68 20.29
C ARG A 93 18.46 11.88 19.40
N ALA A 94 18.19 13.03 20.03
CA ALA A 94 17.82 14.31 19.39
C ALA A 94 18.84 14.88 18.36
N SER A 95 19.98 14.22 18.15
CA SER A 95 21.08 14.70 17.29
C SER A 95 21.31 13.86 16.03
N GLY A 96 20.36 13.02 15.63
CA GLY A 96 20.45 12.20 14.41
C GLY A 96 21.10 10.84 14.66
N VAL A 97 20.58 9.83 13.97
CA VAL A 97 20.92 8.41 14.14
C VAL A 97 21.68 7.92 12.90
N SER A 98 22.65 7.03 13.08
CA SER A 98 23.37 6.39 11.97
C SER A 98 22.57 5.22 11.38
N ALA A 99 22.87 4.83 10.14
CA ALA A 99 22.16 3.74 9.46
C ALA A 99 22.27 2.40 10.21
N GLU A 100 23.45 2.13 10.78
CA GLU A 100 23.74 0.94 11.55
C GLU A 100 22.94 0.91 12.87
N GLU A 101 22.79 2.06 13.54
CA GLU A 101 21.99 2.17 14.77
C GLU A 101 20.50 1.92 14.50
N VAL A 102 19.97 2.41 13.37
CA VAL A 102 18.58 2.13 12.94
C VAL A 102 18.35 0.65 12.73
N VAL A 103 19.24 -0.01 12.00
CA VAL A 103 19.13 -1.45 11.71
C VAL A 103 19.22 -2.28 12.99
N VAL A 104 20.17 -1.99 13.88
CA VAL A 104 20.34 -2.72 15.14
C VAL A 104 19.11 -2.56 16.05
N HIS A 105 18.55 -1.36 16.13
CA HIS A 105 17.36 -1.11 16.93
C HIS A 105 16.14 -1.87 16.41
N LEU A 106 15.93 -1.87 15.09
CA LEU A 106 14.80 -2.56 14.48
C LEU A 106 14.97 -4.09 14.51
N GLU A 107 16.18 -4.61 14.34
CA GLU A 107 16.47 -6.04 14.54
C GLU A 107 16.17 -6.49 15.99
N ALA A 108 16.52 -5.67 16.98
CA ALA A 108 16.21 -5.94 18.39
C ALA A 108 14.70 -5.90 18.65
N LYS A 109 13.98 -4.91 18.11
CA LYS A 109 12.52 -4.78 18.22
C LYS A 109 11.79 -5.96 17.57
N MET A 110 12.31 -6.46 16.44
CA MET A 110 11.74 -7.55 15.65
C MET A 110 12.26 -8.94 16.05
N ARG A 111 12.93 -9.07 17.21
CA ARG A 111 13.43 -10.35 17.77
C ARG A 111 14.27 -11.18 16.79
N GLY A 112 15.05 -10.53 15.93
CA GLY A 112 15.93 -11.22 14.97
C GLY A 112 15.22 -11.86 13.77
N THR A 113 14.05 -11.36 13.37
CA THR A 113 13.35 -11.80 12.15
C THR A 113 14.28 -11.71 10.93
N SER A 114 14.38 -12.79 10.15
CA SER A 114 15.28 -12.85 8.99
C SER A 114 14.80 -11.90 7.87
N GLY A 115 15.75 -11.20 7.23
CA GLY A 115 15.45 -10.30 6.10
C GLY A 115 15.19 -8.83 6.46
N VAL A 116 15.03 -8.51 7.75
CA VAL A 116 14.91 -7.14 8.30
C VAL A 116 16.06 -6.26 7.82
N ARG A 117 17.30 -6.73 8.01
CA ARG A 117 18.54 -6.05 7.59
C ARG A 117 18.61 -5.66 6.11
N PHE A 118 18.13 -6.53 5.22
CA PHE A 118 18.21 -6.30 3.79
C PHE A 118 17.18 -5.27 3.34
N LYS A 119 15.94 -5.39 3.83
CA LYS A 119 14.86 -4.43 3.57
C LYS A 119 15.22 -3.05 4.09
N GLU A 120 15.74 -2.97 5.31
CA GLU A 120 16.07 -1.70 5.96
C GLU A 120 17.20 -0.95 5.27
N LYS A 121 18.27 -1.64 4.87
CA LYS A 121 19.34 -1.02 4.09
C LYS A 121 18.84 -0.45 2.76
N GLY A 122 17.96 -1.18 2.06
CA GLY A 122 17.33 -0.69 0.83
C GLY A 122 16.41 0.51 1.06
N MET A 123 15.72 0.56 2.21
CA MET A 123 14.85 1.67 2.59
C MET A 123 15.65 2.92 2.98
N LEU A 124 16.67 2.77 3.83
CA LEU A 124 17.56 3.86 4.22
C LEU A 124 18.26 4.48 3.00
N ALA A 125 18.69 3.67 2.03
CA ALA A 125 19.28 4.16 0.79
C ALA A 125 18.31 4.96 -0.10
N ARG A 126 16.99 4.72 0.01
CA ARG A 126 15.96 5.43 -0.77
C ARG A 126 15.43 6.68 -0.05
N CYS A 127 15.28 6.60 1.25
CA CYS A 127 14.52 7.57 2.05
C CYS A 127 15.41 8.47 2.91
N CYS A 128 16.71 8.17 3.03
CA CYS A 128 17.63 8.96 3.82
C CYS A 128 18.84 9.43 3.01
N GLU A 129 19.32 10.62 3.33
CA GLU A 129 20.60 11.14 2.87
C GLU A 129 21.60 11.14 4.04
N THR A 130 22.83 10.69 3.77
CA THR A 130 23.91 10.73 4.77
C THR A 130 24.53 12.12 4.80
N ILE A 131 24.40 12.82 5.94
CA ILE A 131 25.08 14.10 6.18
C ILE A 131 26.57 13.84 6.45
N ARG A 132 27.43 14.87 6.28
CA ARG A 132 28.89 14.85 6.50
C ARG A 132 29.38 14.21 7.81
N ASP A 133 28.52 14.02 8.81
CA ASP A 133 28.85 13.41 10.11
C ASP A 133 28.47 11.92 10.20
N GLY A 134 28.10 11.26 9.09
CA GLY A 134 27.65 9.85 9.09
C GLY A 134 26.23 9.67 9.67
N ARG A 135 25.51 10.76 9.87
CA ARG A 135 24.13 10.79 10.38
C ARG A 135 23.13 10.80 9.24
N LEU A 136 21.98 10.15 9.46
CA LEU A 136 20.89 10.12 8.50
C LEU A 136 19.99 11.34 8.64
N LYS A 137 19.61 11.90 7.49
CA LYS A 137 18.52 12.85 7.36
C LYS A 137 17.44 12.23 6.49
N TRP A 138 16.21 12.21 6.97
CA TRP A 138 15.07 11.79 6.16
C TRP A 138 14.82 12.79 5.03
N ARG A 139 14.54 12.29 3.83
CA ARG A 139 14.29 13.08 2.63
C ARG A 139 12.86 13.62 2.56
#